data_AF-A0A950XST1-F1
#
_entry.id   AF-A0A950XST1-F1
#
_cell.length_a   1.000
_cell.length_b   1.000
_cell.length_c   1.000
_cell.angle_alpha   90.00
_cell.angle_beta   90.00
_cell.angle_gamma   90.00
#
_symmetry.space_group_name_H-M   'P 1'
#
loop_
_entity.id
_entity.type
_entity.pdbx_description
1 polymer ?
#
loop_
_entity_poly.entity_id
_entity_poly.type
_entity_poly.pdbx_seq_one_letter_code
_entity_poly.pdbx_strand_id
1 'polypeptide(L)'
;MATRKVTITLHDHQLAEIRKRVKAHESASVSGFVQRAVQKSLDSEAEFRAMIDEALAATGGPSTPKERAWARRMLTPRAGTKQPAPHFTS
;
A
#
# COMPACT_ATOMS: atom_id res chain seq x y z
N MET A 1 -24.79 0.97 9.91
CA MET A 1 -23.77 1.95 9.49
C MET A 1 -24.31 2.76 8.32
N ALA A 2 -24.08 4.08 8.30
CA ALA A 2 -24.51 4.92 7.18
C ALA A 2 -23.52 4.81 6.01
N THR A 3 -24.01 4.45 4.84
CA THR A 3 -23.21 4.43 3.61
C THR A 3 -23.24 5.80 2.93
N ARG A 4 -22.10 6.29 2.44
CA ARG A 4 -22.00 7.51 1.62
C ARG A 4 -21.61 7.17 0.19
N LYS A 5 -22.20 7.87 -0.78
CA LYS A 5 -21.84 7.74 -2.20
C LYS A 5 -20.52 8.46 -2.46
N VAL A 6 -19.60 7.80 -3.15
CA VAL A 6 -18.30 8.36 -3.54
C VAL A 6 -18.14 8.20 -5.05
N THR A 7 -17.66 9.24 -5.71
CA THR A 7 -17.24 9.19 -7.12
C THR A 7 -15.74 8.98 -7.16
N ILE A 8 -15.29 7.98 -7.92
CA ILE A 8 -13.87 7.63 -8.06
C ILE A 8 -13.50 7.51 -9.54
N THR A 9 -12.24 7.78 -9.86
CA THR A 9 -11.67 7.55 -11.19
C THR A 9 -10.88 6.25 -11.15
N LEU A 10 -11.11 5.37 -12.12
CA LEU A 10 -10.37 4.13 -12.33
C LEU A 10 -9.89 4.09 -13.78
N HIS A 11 -8.80 3.38 -14.03
CA HIS A 11 -8.38 3.15 -15.41
C HIS A 11 -9.39 2.24 -16.14
N ASP A 12 -9.60 2.48 -17.43
CA ASP A 12 -10.58 1.75 -18.23
C ASP A 12 -10.36 0.23 -18.21
N HIS A 13 -9.09 -0.22 -18.22
CA HIS A 13 -8.73 -1.64 -18.14
C HIS A 13 -9.19 -2.27 -16.81
N GLN A 14 -9.14 -1.52 -15.71
CA GLN A 14 -9.62 -1.99 -14.41
C GLN A 14 -11.14 -2.12 -14.41
N LEU A 15 -11.84 -1.13 -14.97
CA LEU A 15 -13.31 -1.18 -15.08
C LEU A 15 -13.77 -2.36 -15.96
N ALA A 16 -13.06 -2.64 -17.06
CA ALA A 16 -13.34 -3.78 -17.93
C ALA A 16 -13.18 -5.12 -17.20
N GLU A 17 -12.09 -5.29 -16.44
CA GLU A 17 -11.85 -6.50 -15.65
C GLU A 17 -12.89 -6.68 -14.54
N ILE A 18 -13.27 -5.60 -13.84
CA ILE A 18 -14.32 -5.67 -12.81
C ILE A 18 -15.64 -6.13 -13.43
N ARG A 19 -16.02 -5.59 -14.59
CA ARG A 19 -17.25 -5.98 -15.29
C ARG A 19 -17.23 -7.45 -15.71
N LYS A 20 -16.07 -7.96 -16.17
CA LYS A 20 -15.89 -9.38 -16.50
C LYS A 20 -16.16 -10.27 -15.29
N ARG A 21 -15.62 -9.93 -14.12
CA ARG A 21 -15.83 -10.69 -12.87
C ARG A 21 -17.26 -10.63 -12.35
N VAL A 22 -17.91 -9.48 -12.49
CA VAL A 22 -19.37 -9.34 -12.19
C VAL A 22 -20.18 -10.24 -13.11
N LYS A 23 -19.86 -10.27 -14.41
CA LYS A 23 -20.53 -11.14 -15.39
C LYS A 23 -20.28 -12.63 -15.11
N ALA A 24 -19.14 -12.98 -14.54
CA ALA A 24 -18.83 -14.33 -14.08
C ALA A 24 -19.52 -14.72 -12.76
N HIS A 25 -20.43 -13.89 -12.23
CA HIS A 25 -21.11 -14.07 -10.93
C HIS A 25 -20.17 -14.13 -9.71
N GLU A 26 -18.91 -13.74 -9.86
CA GLU A 26 -17.94 -13.64 -8.75
C GLU A 26 -18.23 -12.41 -7.85
N SER A 27 -19.04 -11.47 -8.34
CA SER A 27 -19.48 -10.28 -7.61
C SER A 27 -20.89 -9.85 -7.99
N ALA A 28 -21.71 -9.49 -7.02
CA ALA A 28 -23.11 -9.09 -7.23
C ALA A 28 -23.26 -7.79 -8.05
N SER A 29 -22.26 -6.90 -8.00
CA SER A 29 -22.21 -5.66 -8.79
C SER A 29 -20.81 -5.05 -8.82
N VAL A 30 -20.62 -4.03 -9.65
CA VAL A 30 -19.38 -3.22 -9.67
C VAL A 30 -19.17 -2.51 -8.33
N SER A 31 -20.21 -1.88 -7.77
CA SER A 31 -20.12 -1.23 -6.46
C SER A 31 -19.82 -2.24 -5.34
N GLY A 32 -20.43 -3.42 -5.39
CA GLY A 32 -20.14 -4.50 -4.44
C GLY A 32 -18.71 -5.03 -4.57
N PHE A 33 -18.17 -5.10 -5.79
CA PHE A 33 -16.76 -5.44 -6.01
C PHE A 33 -15.84 -4.42 -5.32
N VAL A 34 -16.06 -3.13 -5.58
CA VAL A 34 -15.26 -2.04 -5.02
C VAL A 34 -15.36 -2.01 -3.49
N GLN A 35 -16.56 -2.18 -2.93
CA GLN A 35 -16.77 -2.25 -1.47
C GLN A 35 -15.96 -3.38 -0.84
N ARG A 36 -15.97 -4.59 -1.43
CA ARG A 36 -15.18 -5.72 -0.91
C ARG A 36 -13.68 -5.49 -1.04
N ALA A 37 -13.23 -4.88 -2.13
CA ALA A 37 -11.81 -4.54 -2.31
C ALA A 37 -11.34 -3.51 -1.27
N VAL A 38 -12.15 -2.48 -1.00
CA VAL A 38 -11.87 -1.48 0.04
C VAL A 38 -11.82 -2.14 1.42
N GLN A 39 -12.81 -2.97 1.77
CA GLN A 39 -12.82 -3.67 3.05
C GLN A 39 -11.57 -4.54 3.22
N LYS A 40 -11.24 -5.35 2.21
CA LYS A 40 -10.03 -6.18 2.24
C LYS A 40 -8.76 -5.35 2.43
N SER A 41 -8.65 -4.20 1.77
CA SER A 41 -7.50 -3.30 1.93
C SER A 41 -7.38 -2.74 3.34
N LEU A 42 -8.51 -2.41 3.98
CA LEU A 42 -8.54 -1.91 5.36
C LEU A 42 -8.16 -3.02 6.35
N ASP A 43 -8.72 -4.22 6.17
CA ASP A 43 -8.47 -5.36 7.03
C ASP A 43 -7.00 -5.79 6.94
N SER A 44 -6.42 -5.88 5.73
CA SER A 44 -5.01 -6.23 5.54
C SER A 44 -4.04 -5.23 6.18
N GLU A 45 -4.36 -3.94 6.16
CA GLU A 45 -3.54 -2.93 6.85
C GLU A 45 -3.66 -3.07 8.38
N ALA A 46 -4.85 -3.35 8.90
CA ALA A 46 -5.06 -3.58 10.32
C ALA A 46 -4.37 -4.86 10.82
N GLU A 47 -4.48 -5.96 10.08
CA GLU A 47 -3.81 -7.24 10.37
C GLU A 47 -2.29 -7.08 10.34
N PHE A 48 -1.75 -6.41 9.31
CA PHE A 48 -0.32 -6.17 9.24
C PHE A 48 0.16 -5.31 10.41
N ARG A 49 -0.56 -4.25 10.78
CA ARG A 49 -0.22 -3.43 11.95
C ARG A 49 -0.28 -4.23 13.25
N ALA A 50 -1.30 -5.05 13.44
CA ALA A 50 -1.43 -5.91 14.61
C ALA A 50 -0.25 -6.91 14.72
N MET A 51 0.14 -7.54 13.61
CA MET A 51 1.31 -8.42 13.56
C MET A 51 2.62 -7.69 13.92
N ILE A 52 2.78 -6.45 13.46
CA ILE A 52 3.94 -5.62 13.81
C ILE A 52 3.92 -5.24 15.30
N ASP A 53 2.77 -4.85 15.84
CA ASP A 53 2.64 -4.48 17.25
C ASP A 53 2.92 -5.67 18.18
N GLU A 54 2.43 -6.86 17.83
CA GLU A 54 2.72 -8.10 18.56
C GLU A 54 4.23 -8.44 18.52
N ALA A 55 4.85 -8.38 17.34
CA ALA A 55 6.28 -8.62 17.20
C ALA A 55 7.13 -7.60 17.98
N LEU A 56 6.72 -6.33 17.98
CA LEU A 56 7.36 -5.29 18.77
C LEU A 56 7.22 -5.59 20.26
N ALA A 57 6.02 -5.91 20.75
CA ALA A 57 5.79 -6.26 22.15
C ALA A 57 6.66 -7.44 22.61
N ALA A 58 6.84 -8.47 21.76
CA ALA A 58 7.67 -9.63 22.07
C ALA A 58 9.18 -9.33 22.09
N THR A 59 9.64 -8.32 21.35
CA THR A 59 11.07 -8.05 21.13
C THR A 59 11.64 -6.87 21.94
N GLY A 60 10.79 -6.12 22.64
CA GLY A 60 11.23 -4.98 23.47
C GLY A 60 10.30 -3.75 23.49
N GLY A 61 9.15 -3.84 22.82
CA GLY A 61 8.14 -2.79 22.73
C GLY A 61 8.31 -1.86 21.53
N PRO A 62 7.43 -0.84 21.41
CA PRO A 62 7.48 0.10 20.30
C PRO A 62 8.79 0.88 20.23
N SER A 63 9.31 1.12 19.02
CA SER A 63 10.56 1.86 18.84
C SER A 63 10.48 3.28 19.41
N THR A 64 11.42 3.61 20.28
CA THR A 64 11.54 4.94 20.88
C THR A 64 11.86 6.00 19.83
N PRO A 65 11.58 7.29 20.10
CA PRO A 65 11.97 8.37 19.19
C PRO A 65 13.48 8.38 18.86
N LYS A 66 14.33 8.02 19.82
CA LYS A 66 15.80 7.95 19.63
C LYS A 66 16.20 6.84 18.66
N GLU A 67 15.61 5.65 18.80
CA GLU A 67 15.86 4.52 17.90
C GLU A 67 15.36 4.81 16.48
N ARG A 68 14.17 5.42 16.35
CA ARG A 68 13.67 5.85 15.04
C ARG A 68 14.57 6.87 14.37
N ALA A 69 15.13 7.82 15.13
CA ALA A 69 16.08 8.80 14.61
C ALA A 69 17.42 8.15 14.19
N TRP A 70 17.92 7.19 14.98
CA TRP A 70 19.10 6.39 14.62
C TRP A 70 18.87 5.57 13.34
N ALA A 71 17.75 4.84 13.27
CA ALA A 71 17.41 4.00 12.12
C ALA A 71 17.25 4.84 10.84
N ARG A 72 16.57 5.99 10.91
CA ARG A 72 16.47 6.93 9.77
C ARG A 72 17.85 7.35 9.26
N ARG A 73 18.79 7.68 10.16
CA ARG A 73 20.15 8.06 9.77
C ARG A 73 20.90 6.92 9.08
N MET A 74 20.70 5.68 9.52
CA MET A 74 21.38 4.51 8.94
C MET A 74 20.75 4.03 7.63
N LEU A 75 19.42 4.11 7.51
CA LEU A 75 18.65 3.58 6.38
C LEU A 75 18.43 4.58 5.24
N THR A 76 18.81 5.85 5.43
CA THR A 76 18.76 6.83 4.34
C THR A 76 19.79 6.43 3.29
N PRO A 77 19.41 6.17 2.02
CA PRO A 77 20.37 5.87 0.97
C PRO A 77 21.37 7.02 0.87
N ARG A 78 22.66 6.73 1.05
CA ARG A 78 23.72 7.71 0.78
C ARG A 78 23.56 8.07 -0.69
N ALA A 79 23.19 9.32 -0.97
CA ALA A 79 23.07 9.81 -2.34
C ALA A 79 24.37 9.46 -3.06
N GLY A 80 24.30 8.47 -3.95
CA GLY A 80 25.41 8.07 -4.78
C GLY A 80 25.86 9.30 -5.54
N THR A 81 27.13 9.65 -5.40
CA THR A 81 27.79 10.66 -6.22
C THR A 81 27.43 10.37 -7.67
N LYS A 82 26.73 11.30 -8.34
CA LYS A 82 26.51 11.24 -9.78
C LYS A 82 27.89 11.13 -10.43
N GLN A 83 28.21 9.95 -10.96
CA GLN A 83 29.39 9.77 -11.78
C GLN A 83 29.15 10.56 -13.07
N PRO A 84 29.95 11.59 -13.40
CA PRO A 84 29.75 12.34 -14.63
C PRO A 84 29.93 11.41 -15.82
N ALA A 85 29.01 11.50 -16.78
CA ALA A 85 28.97 10.66 -17.96
C ALA A 85 30.29 10.74 -18.75
N PRO A 86 30.86 9.61 -19.22
CA PRO A 86 32.04 9.64 -20.07
C PRO A 86 31.68 10.31 -21.40
N HIS A 87 32.39 11.38 -21.68
CA HIS A 87 32.35 12.11 -22.94
C HIS A 87 32.89 11.18 -24.03
N PHE A 88 32.00 10.59 -24.84
CA PHE A 88 32.40 9.98 -26.10
C PHE A 88 32.63 11.12 -27.10
N THR A 89 33.90 11.45 -27.33
CA THR A 89 34.31 12.30 -28.45
C THR A 89 34.18 11.51 -29.75
N SER A 90 33.67 12.21 -30.76
CA SER A 90 33.41 11.77 -32.13
C SER A 90 34.64 11.32 -32.91
#